data_AF-A0A0G1E633-F1
#
_entry.id   AF-A0A0G1E633-F1
#
_cell.length_a   1.000
_cell.length_b   1.000
_cell.length_c   1.000
_cell.angle_alpha   90.00
_cell.angle_beta   90.00
_cell.angle_gamma   90.00
#
_symmetry.space_group_name_H-M   'P 1'
#
loop_
_entity.id
_entity.type
_entity.pdbx_description
1 polymer ?
#
loop_
_entity_poly.entity_id
_entity_poly.type
_entity_poly.pdbx_seq_one_letter_code
_entity_poly.pdbx_strand_id
1 'polypeptide(L)'
;MFLLFRWGWPGLIIFLVLTVVGLLLLIRLAVVWYYNAFLITNQRVILYKQHGLFDRQVMETEYHKIQDVSFYFKGLWQALFHYGSLKIQVLSSETVIIMEKIARPQKIQEIVKTIQNNKSKDNDELSEEELTLLAKKLKARLDPQKLRRLLEG
;
A
#
# COMPACT_ATOMS: atom_id res chain seq x y z
N MET A 1 -4.84 -0.32 45.00
CA MET A 1 -3.59 -0.92 45.53
C MET A 1 -3.69 -1.37 46.99
N PHE A 2 -4.48 -0.76 47.89
CA PHE A 2 -4.43 -1.07 49.33
C PHE A 2 -5.46 -2.10 49.86
N LEU A 3 -6.55 -2.39 49.12
CA LEU A 3 -7.64 -3.28 49.58
C LEU A 3 -7.40 -4.79 49.32
N LEU A 4 -6.46 -5.14 48.45
CA LEU A 4 -6.18 -6.55 48.08
C LEU A 4 -5.20 -7.25 49.05
N PHE A 5 -4.41 -6.48 49.80
CA PHE A 5 -3.37 -7.04 50.70
C PHE A 5 -3.94 -7.56 52.04
N ARG A 6 -5.20 -7.25 52.35
CA ARG A 6 -5.86 -7.70 53.58
C ARG A 6 -6.26 -9.19 53.55
N TRP A 7 -6.19 -9.84 52.39
CA TRP A 7 -6.59 -11.25 52.21
C TRP A 7 -5.42 -12.24 52.12
N GLY A 8 -4.16 -11.78 52.23
CA GLY A 8 -2.97 -12.62 52.16
C GLY A 8 -2.61 -13.07 50.73
N TRP A 9 -2.22 -14.34 50.57
CA TRP A 9 -1.68 -14.89 49.32
C TRP A 9 -2.63 -14.84 48.10
N PRO A 10 -3.97 -14.98 48.23
CA PRO A 10 -4.90 -14.83 47.11
C PRO A 10 -4.85 -13.46 46.43
N GLY A 11 -4.66 -12.39 47.20
CA GLY A 11 -4.55 -11.03 46.67
C GLY A 11 -3.27 -10.82 45.85
N LEU A 12 -2.16 -11.43 46.29
CA LEU A 12 -0.90 -11.44 45.54
C LEU A 12 -1.04 -12.20 44.22
N ILE A 13 -1.70 -13.36 44.24
CA ILE A 13 -1.93 -14.17 43.03
C ILE A 13 -2.77 -13.40 42.01
N ILE A 14 -3.87 -12.78 42.44
CA ILE A 14 -4.73 -11.96 41.57
C ILE A 14 -3.96 -10.78 40.97
N PHE A 15 -3.16 -10.09 41.78
CA PHE A 15 -2.33 -8.99 41.30
C PHE A 15 -1.30 -9.46 40.26
N LEU A 16 -0.61 -10.57 40.54
CA LEU A 16 0.40 -11.13 39.64
C LEU A 16 -0.23 -11.59 38.31
N VAL A 17 -1.37 -12.27 38.37
CA VAL A 17 -2.13 -12.66 37.16
C VAL A 17 -2.53 -11.44 36.35
N LEU A 18 -3.05 -10.39 36.99
CA LEU A 18 -3.48 -9.17 36.30
C LEU A 18 -2.29 -8.43 35.66
N THR A 19 -1.15 -8.38 36.34
CA THR A 19 0.10 -7.83 35.80
C THR A 19 0.60 -8.64 34.59
N VAL A 20 0.59 -9.97 34.66
CA VAL A 20 1.01 -10.83 33.55
C VAL A 20 0.07 -10.67 32.35
N VAL A 21 -1.25 -10.63 32.57
CA VAL A 21 -2.23 -10.38 31.49
C VAL A 21 -2.01 -9.00 30.87
N GLY A 22 -1.79 -7.96 31.68
CA GLY A 22 -1.49 -6.61 31.17
C GLY A 22 -0.20 -6.57 30.34
N LEU A 23 0.85 -7.27 30.79
CA LEU A 23 2.12 -7.38 30.06
C LEU A 23 1.95 -8.13 28.73
N LEU A 24 1.18 -9.22 28.71
CA LEU A 24 0.89 -9.97 27.49
C LEU A 24 0.12 -9.13 26.46
N LEU A 25 -0.84 -8.31 26.91
CA LEU A 25 -1.56 -7.38 26.03
C LEU A 25 -0.65 -6.30 25.45
N LEU A 26 0.26 -5.74 26.27
CA LEU A 26 1.26 -4.77 25.82
C LEU A 26 2.21 -5.37 24.78
N ILE A 27 2.73 -6.58 25.03
CA ILE A 27 3.60 -7.28 24.09
C ILE A 27 2.84 -7.56 22.78
N ARG A 28 1.59 -8.03 22.85
CA ARG A 28 0.76 -8.25 21.66
C ARG A 28 0.60 -6.96 20.85
N LEU A 29 0.31 -5.84 21.51
CA LEU A 29 0.15 -4.55 20.85
C LEU A 29 1.46 -4.09 20.18
N ALA A 30 2.59 -4.25 20.86
CA ALA A 30 3.91 -3.91 20.34
C ALA A 30 4.27 -4.76 19.11
N VAL A 31 4.01 -6.08 19.16
CA VAL A 31 4.24 -7.00 18.04
C VAL A 31 3.38 -6.62 16.85
N VAL A 32 2.07 -6.43 17.04
CA VAL A 32 1.17 -6.01 15.94
C VAL A 32 1.63 -4.69 15.33
N TRP A 33 2.10 -3.74 16.14
CA TRP A 33 2.61 -2.47 15.63
C TRP A 33 3.92 -2.64 14.84
N TYR A 34 4.84 -3.47 15.31
CA TYR A 34 6.15 -3.69 14.68
C TYR A 34 6.07 -4.39 13.31
N TYR A 35 5.16 -5.36 13.15
CA TYR A 35 5.07 -6.16 11.92
C TYR A 35 4.20 -5.54 10.80
N ASN A 36 3.63 -4.35 11.00
CA ASN A 36 2.97 -3.63 9.92
C ASN A 36 4.02 -2.92 9.04
N ALA A 37 4.32 -3.50 7.88
CA ALA A 37 5.32 -2.97 6.95
C ALA A 37 4.71 -2.64 5.58
N PHE A 38 5.12 -1.51 5.02
CA PHE A 38 4.71 -1.05 3.70
C PHE A 38 5.93 -0.95 2.80
N LEU A 39 5.95 -1.72 1.71
CA LEU A 39 7.06 -1.75 0.77
C LEU A 39 6.62 -1.17 -0.57
N ILE A 40 7.16 0.00 -0.90
CA ILE A 40 6.99 0.66 -2.19
C ILE A 40 8.18 0.28 -3.08
N THR A 41 7.93 -0.37 -4.22
CA THR A 41 8.97 -0.70 -5.22
C THR A 41 8.73 0.06 -6.53
N ASN A 42 9.61 -0.01 -7.53
CA ASN A 42 9.42 0.72 -8.80
C ASN A 42 8.32 0.15 -9.72
N GLN A 43 7.87 -1.08 -9.49
CA GLN A 43 6.89 -1.76 -10.35
C GLN A 43 5.56 -2.04 -9.65
N ARG A 44 5.60 -2.21 -8.33
CA ARG A 44 4.45 -2.65 -7.53
C ARG A 44 4.52 -2.12 -6.11
N VAL A 45 3.35 -2.03 -5.50
CA VAL A 45 3.17 -1.70 -4.09
C VAL A 45 2.80 -2.98 -3.36
N ILE A 46 3.59 -3.34 -2.34
CA ILE A 46 3.36 -4.53 -1.50
C ILE A 46 3.00 -4.06 -0.10
N LEU A 47 1.82 -4.48 0.36
CA LEU A 47 1.39 -4.33 1.75
C LEU A 47 1.55 -5.63 2.51
N TYR A 48 2.18 -5.53 3.67
CA TYR A 48 2.12 -6.55 4.71
C TYR A 48 1.25 -6.04 5.86
N LYS A 49 0.07 -6.64 6.03
CA LYS A 49 -0.85 -6.34 7.14
C LYS A 49 -0.93 -7.55 8.06
N GLN A 50 -0.60 -7.36 9.33
CA GLN A 50 -0.67 -8.43 10.33
C GLN A 50 -1.80 -8.14 11.33
N HIS A 51 -2.93 -8.84 11.19
CA HIS A 51 -4.12 -8.66 12.06
C HIS A 51 -3.96 -9.38 13.41
N GLY A 52 -3.06 -10.37 13.51
CA GLY A 52 -2.80 -11.12 14.74
C GLY A 52 -1.47 -11.87 14.74
N LEU A 53 -1.21 -12.67 15.77
CA LEU A 53 0.02 -13.47 15.89
C LEU A 53 0.15 -14.54 14.78
N PHE A 54 -0.99 -15.00 14.23
CA PHE A 54 -1.06 -16.03 13.18
C PHE A 54 -1.88 -15.60 11.96
N ASP A 55 -2.36 -14.36 11.92
CA ASP A 55 -3.16 -13.84 10.81
C ASP A 55 -2.34 -12.80 10.03
N ARG A 56 -1.82 -13.24 8.88
CA ARG A 56 -0.98 -12.44 7.97
C ARG A 56 -1.70 -12.29 6.65
N GLN A 57 -1.94 -11.04 6.27
CA GLN A 57 -2.50 -10.67 4.98
C GLN A 57 -1.43 -9.95 4.16
N VAL A 58 -1.09 -10.52 3.01
CA VAL A 58 -0.18 -9.90 2.03
C VAL A 58 -1.02 -9.46 0.84
N MET A 59 -0.93 -8.18 0.49
CA MET A 59 -1.65 -7.62 -0.66
C MET A 59 -0.62 -7.00 -1.60
N GLU A 60 -0.66 -7.40 -2.86
CA GLU A 60 0.24 -6.89 -3.90
C GLU A 60 -0.60 -6.19 -4.97
N THR A 61 -0.21 -4.98 -5.36
CA THR A 61 -0.92 -4.21 -6.37
C THR A 61 0.07 -3.48 -7.27
N GLU A 62 -0.05 -3.69 -8.57
CA GLU A 62 0.73 -2.97 -9.59
C GLU A 62 0.24 -1.53 -9.73
N TYR A 63 1.15 -0.60 -10.06
CA TYR A 63 0.81 0.82 -10.18
C TYR A 63 -0.31 1.10 -11.19
N HIS A 64 -0.35 0.37 -12.31
CA HIS A 64 -1.38 0.56 -13.34
C HIS A 64 -2.79 0.25 -12.81
N LYS A 65 -2.90 -0.65 -11.81
CA LYS A 65 -4.17 -1.13 -11.28
C LYS A 65 -4.70 -0.21 -10.17
N ILE A 66 -3.87 0.70 -9.66
CA ILE A 66 -4.28 1.66 -8.63
C ILE A 66 -5.15 2.75 -9.27
N GLN A 67 -6.41 2.83 -8.82
CA GLN A 67 -7.39 3.81 -9.29
C GLN A 67 -7.24 5.14 -8.59
N ASP A 68 -7.26 5.08 -7.26
CA ASP A 68 -7.15 6.26 -6.41
C ASP A 68 -6.41 5.92 -5.12
N VAL A 69 -5.69 6.92 -4.63
CA VAL A 69 -5.01 6.87 -3.34
C VAL A 69 -5.48 8.07 -2.54
N SER A 70 -6.17 7.79 -1.44
CA SER A 70 -6.76 8.77 -0.54
C SER A 70 -6.18 8.61 0.88
N PHE A 71 -6.01 9.69 1.62
CA PHE A 71 -5.64 9.62 3.05
C PHE A 71 -6.76 10.21 3.91
N TYR A 72 -6.85 9.75 5.15
CA TYR A 72 -7.75 10.33 6.14
C TYR A 72 -7.14 10.28 7.54
N PHE A 73 -7.52 11.27 8.36
CA PHE A 73 -7.17 11.34 9.78
C PHE A 73 -8.43 11.08 10.61
N LYS A 74 -8.39 10.06 11.47
CA LYS A 74 -9.44 9.76 12.46
C LYS A 74 -9.11 10.51 13.76
N GLY A 75 -9.62 11.73 13.90
CA GLY A 75 -9.58 12.53 15.13
C GLY A 75 -8.40 13.50 15.27
N LEU A 76 -8.45 14.34 16.31
CA LEU A 76 -7.49 15.43 16.55
C LEU A 76 -6.05 14.97 16.80
N TRP A 77 -5.88 13.87 17.54
CA TRP A 77 -4.55 13.33 17.84
C TRP A 77 -3.78 12.89 16.59
N GLN A 78 -4.48 12.34 15.60
CA GLN A 78 -3.90 11.92 14.33
C GLN A 78 -3.36 13.11 13.52
N ALA A 79 -4.11 14.21 13.51
CA ALA A 79 -3.69 15.45 12.87
C ALA A 79 -2.48 16.08 13.59
N LEU A 80 -2.50 16.12 14.92
CA LEU A 80 -1.44 16.74 15.72
C LEU A 80 -0.10 16.00 15.60
N PHE A 81 -0.12 14.67 15.74
CA PHE A 81 1.08 13.83 15.63
C PHE A 81 1.39 13.41 14.18
N HIS A 82 0.66 13.94 13.19
CA HIS A 82 0.88 13.71 11.76
C HIS A 82 0.91 12.22 11.35
N TYR A 83 0.11 11.37 12.01
CA TYR A 83 -0.08 9.99 11.60
C TYR A 83 -1.53 9.76 11.21
N GLY A 84 -1.78 8.98 10.17
CA GLY A 84 -3.13 8.76 9.67
C GLY A 84 -3.27 7.44 8.94
N SER A 85 -4.30 7.33 8.12
CA SER A 85 -4.60 6.12 7.36
C SER A 85 -4.59 6.44 5.87
N LEU A 86 -4.12 5.48 5.06
CA LEU A 86 -4.10 5.53 3.61
C LEU A 86 -5.05 4.47 3.05
N LYS A 87 -5.91 4.86 2.13
CA LYS A 87 -6.85 4.01 1.41
C LYS A 87 -6.42 3.97 -0.06
N ILE A 88 -6.17 2.77 -0.56
CA ILE A 88 -5.83 2.52 -1.97
C ILE A 88 -7.00 1.74 -2.58
N GLN A 89 -7.53 2.25 -3.69
CA GLN A 89 -8.59 1.62 -4.47
C GLN A 89 -8.03 1.09 -5.79
N VAL A 90 -8.49 -0.08 -6.23
CA VAL A 90 -7.98 -0.78 -7.40
C VAL A 90 -9.03 -0.77 -8.52
N LEU A 91 -8.65 -0.43 -9.76
CA LEU A 91 -9.54 -0.18 -10.92
C LEU A 91 -10.42 -1.37 -11.34
N SER A 92 -10.13 -2.59 -10.87
CA SER A 92 -10.76 -3.81 -11.38
C SER A 92 -11.30 -4.73 -10.28
N SER A 93 -11.28 -4.30 -9.02
CA SER A 93 -11.75 -5.13 -7.91
C SER A 93 -12.37 -4.25 -6.84
N GLU A 94 -13.42 -4.73 -6.16
CA GLU A 94 -13.92 -4.12 -4.91
C GLU A 94 -12.92 -4.23 -3.74
N THR A 95 -11.68 -4.63 -4.01
CA THR A 95 -10.61 -4.72 -3.03
C THR A 95 -10.17 -3.31 -2.65
N VAL A 96 -10.57 -2.90 -1.45
CA VAL A 96 -10.11 -1.67 -0.82
C VAL A 96 -8.99 -2.02 0.14
N ILE A 97 -7.81 -1.47 -0.12
CA ILE A 97 -6.65 -1.67 0.73
C ILE A 97 -6.59 -0.51 1.72
N ILE A 98 -6.71 -0.82 3.02
CA ILE A 98 -6.67 0.17 4.10
C ILE A 98 -5.45 -0.05 4.97
N MET A 99 -4.57 0.95 4.97
CA MET A 99 -3.44 1.06 5.87
C MET A 99 -3.75 2.05 6.97
N GLU A 100 -3.51 1.65 8.21
CA GLU A 100 -3.75 2.50 9.37
C GLU A 100 -2.43 2.83 10.06
N LYS A 101 -2.40 3.95 10.79
CA LYS A 101 -1.27 4.37 11.64
C LYS A 101 0.04 4.63 10.88
N ILE A 102 -0.06 5.14 9.65
CA ILE A 102 1.12 5.51 8.87
C ILE A 102 1.56 6.92 9.24
N ALA A 103 2.87 7.12 9.43
CA ALA A 103 3.44 8.44 9.60
C ALA A 103 3.36 9.23 8.28
N ARG A 104 2.82 10.45 8.34
CA ARG A 104 2.71 11.39 7.22
C ARG A 104 2.09 10.76 5.95
N PRO A 105 0.83 10.31 6.00
CA PRO A 105 0.19 9.62 4.87
C PRO A 105 0.09 10.49 3.60
N GLN A 106 0.07 11.82 3.77
CA GLN A 106 0.10 12.80 2.68
C GLN A 106 1.33 12.64 1.77
N LYS A 107 2.52 12.50 2.36
CA LYS A 107 3.77 12.38 1.60
C LYS A 107 3.80 11.08 0.79
N ILE A 108 3.23 10.01 1.33
CA ILE A 108 3.16 8.71 0.66
C ILE A 108 2.20 8.79 -0.53
N GLN A 109 1.03 9.41 -0.36
CA GLN A 109 0.11 9.64 -1.46
C GLN A 109 0.79 10.40 -2.61
N GLU A 110 1.53 11.46 -2.29
CA GLU A 110 2.26 12.25 -3.26
C GLU A 110 3.29 11.41 -4.01
N ILE A 111 4.12 10.64 -3.30
CA ILE A 111 5.12 9.74 -3.90
C ILE A 111 4.45 8.74 -4.87
N VAL A 112 3.34 8.10 -4.45
CA VAL A 112 2.63 7.13 -5.30
C VAL A 112 2.07 7.80 -6.55
N LYS A 113 1.50 9.01 -6.43
CA LYS A 113 1.01 9.79 -7.58
C LYS A 113 2.14 10.19 -8.53
N THR A 114 3.30 10.60 -8.01
CA THR A 114 4.47 10.92 -8.83
C THR A 114 4.96 9.69 -9.60
N ILE A 115 5.02 8.52 -8.96
CA ILE A 115 5.43 7.28 -9.62
C ILE A 115 4.45 6.88 -10.73
N GLN A 116 3.14 7.01 -10.49
CA GLN A 116 2.13 6.76 -11.52
C GLN A 116 2.27 7.71 -12.71
N ASN A 117 2.37 9.02 -12.46
CA ASN A 117 2.53 10.02 -13.50
C ASN A 117 3.79 9.78 -14.34
N ASN A 118 4.89 9.38 -13.71
CA ASN A 118 6.13 9.11 -14.42
C ASN A 118 6.01 7.89 -15.33
N LYS A 119 5.34 6.81 -14.87
CA LYS A 119 5.04 5.64 -15.71
C LYS A 119 4.11 5.96 -16.88
N SER A 120 3.12 6.84 -16.69
CA SER A 120 2.24 7.25 -17.78
C SER A 120 3.02 8.02 -18.85
N LYS A 121 3.87 8.97 -18.45
CA LYS A 121 4.71 9.74 -19.38
C LYS A 121 5.69 8.85 -20.15
N ASP A 122 6.35 7.93 -19.48
CA ASP A 122 7.30 6.99 -20.10
C ASP A 122 6.60 6.15 -21.20
N ASN A 123 5.37 5.67 -20.92
CA ASN A 123 4.57 4.95 -21.91
C ASN A 123 4.13 5.82 -23.10
N ASP A 124 3.78 7.09 -22.86
CA ASP A 124 3.36 8.00 -23.93
C ASP A 124 4.55 8.37 -24.85
N GLU A 125 5.73 8.62 -24.26
CA GLU A 125 6.96 8.95 -24.99
C GLU A 125 7.52 7.74 -25.77
N LEU A 126 7.53 6.54 -25.17
CA LEU A 126 7.91 5.30 -25.84
C LEU A 126 6.98 4.95 -27.01
N SER A 127 5.68 5.21 -26.88
CA SER A 127 4.71 4.93 -27.95
C SER A 127 4.94 5.81 -29.18
N GLU A 128 5.15 7.11 -29.02
CA GLU A 128 5.39 8.00 -30.17
C GLU A 128 6.73 7.71 -30.86
N GLU A 129 7.80 7.48 -30.09
CA GLU A 129 9.11 7.12 -30.65
C GLU A 129 9.08 5.73 -31.31
N GLU A 130 8.46 4.72 -30.69
CA GLU A 130 8.33 3.40 -31.30
C GLU A 130 7.44 3.40 -32.53
N LEU A 131 6.32 4.14 -32.53
CA LEU A 131 5.42 4.24 -33.68
C LEU A 131 6.08 4.95 -34.86
N THR A 132 6.84 6.02 -34.61
CA THR A 132 7.58 6.73 -35.67
C THR A 132 8.73 5.88 -36.22
N LEU A 133 9.44 5.16 -35.35
CA LEU A 133 10.53 4.28 -35.75
C LEU A 133 10.01 3.02 -36.47
N LEU A 134 8.87 2.46 -36.03
CA LEU A 134 8.13 1.41 -36.72
C LEU A 134 7.66 1.88 -38.09
N ALA A 135 7.02 3.04 -38.19
CA ALA A 135 6.57 3.61 -39.46
C ALA A 135 7.73 3.82 -40.42
N LYS A 136 8.87 4.34 -39.92
CA LYS A 136 10.11 4.51 -40.70
C LYS A 136 10.68 3.17 -41.18
N LYS A 137 10.70 2.15 -40.30
CA LYS A 137 11.23 0.82 -40.59
C LYS A 137 10.33 0.01 -41.53
N LEU A 138 9.01 0.17 -41.41
CA LEU A 138 8.01 -0.39 -42.32
C LEU A 138 8.14 0.25 -43.71
N LYS A 139 8.20 1.59 -43.79
CA LYS A 139 8.38 2.31 -45.04
C LYS A 139 9.71 1.97 -45.74
N ALA A 140 10.76 1.68 -44.98
CA ALA A 140 12.04 1.24 -45.53
C ALA A 140 12.05 -0.22 -46.04
N ARG A 141 11.10 -1.06 -45.59
CA ARG A 141 11.01 -2.48 -45.97
C ARG A 141 9.86 -2.81 -46.93
N LEU A 142 8.87 -1.94 -47.10
CA LEU A 142 7.75 -2.16 -48.00
C LEU A 142 7.94 -1.39 -49.31
N ASP A 143 7.96 -2.16 -50.40
CA ASP A 143 7.84 -1.64 -51.77
C ASP A 143 6.45 -0.99 -51.95
N PRO A 144 6.36 0.30 -52.35
CA PRO A 144 5.09 1.02 -52.47
C PRO A 144 4.07 0.33 -53.40
N GLN A 145 4.54 -0.49 -54.34
CA GLN A 145 3.65 -1.27 -55.22
C GLN A 145 2.85 -2.35 -54.49
N LYS A 146 3.38 -2.94 -53.42
CA LYS A 146 2.72 -4.00 -52.65
C LYS A 146 1.64 -3.45 -51.70
N LEU A 147 1.86 -2.25 -51.18
CA LEU A 147 0.90 -1.50 -50.35
C LEU A 147 -0.35 -1.10 -51.16
N ARG A 148 -0.15 -0.66 -52.41
CA ARG A 148 -1.24 -0.27 -53.30
C ARG A 148 -2.18 -1.44 -53.63
N ARG A 149 -1.61 -2.64 -53.81
CA ARG A 149 -2.39 -3.88 -54.05
C ARG A 149 -3.20 -4.36 -52.83
N LEU A 150 -2.88 -3.92 -51.61
CA LEU A 150 -3.62 -4.29 -50.38
C LEU A 150 -4.77 -3.32 -50.05
N LEU A 151 -4.79 -2.14 -50.67
CA LEU A 151 -5.83 -1.13 -50.47
C LEU A 151 -6.86 -1.10 -51.61
N GLU A 152 -6.51 -1.66 -52.79
CA GLU A 152 -7.37 -1.74 -53.98
C GLU A 152 -8.04 -3.11 -54.17
N GLY A 153 -7.93 -4.03 -53.21
CA GLY A 153 -8.60 -5.34 -53.20
C GLY A 153 -9.46 -5.53 -51.97
#